data_AF-A0A8S4EVM8-F1
#
_entry.id   AF-A0A8S4EVM8-F1
#
_cell.length_a   1.000
_cell.length_b   1.000
_cell.length_c   1.000
_cell.angle_alpha   90.00
_cell.angle_beta   90.00
_cell.angle_gamma   90.00
#
_symmetry.space_group_name_H-M   'P 1'
#
loop_
_entity.id
_entity.type
_entity.pdbx_description
1 polymer ?
#
loop_
_entity_poly.entity_id
_entity_poly.type
_entity_poly.pdbx_seq_one_letter_code
_entity_poly.pdbx_strand_id
1 'polypeptide(L)'
;MASSSRSRNRSSSRYDCDCCAMTFTRREILYEHKAEAHRGQMTVRCEVCRKCFEDEAELAAHDREHTADERAGRCSTCGAQFPSHSALAKHRLTHGSPATHSCPQCAKGFSHAHSLTRHLQNHARQLYKCVVCKASFARADQLAQHLNSHLANYKRLKP
;
A
#
# COMPACT_ATOMS: atom_id res chain seq x y z
N MET A 1 4.41 -39.59 -12.66
CA MET A 1 4.53 -38.58 -13.73
C MET A 1 4.40 -37.22 -13.04
N ALA A 2 5.50 -36.54 -12.71
CA ALA A 2 6.03 -35.39 -13.48
C ALA A 2 4.87 -34.53 -14.03
N SER A 3 4.67 -33.28 -13.61
CA SER A 3 5.68 -32.22 -13.67
C SER A 3 5.39 -31.04 -12.74
N SER A 4 6.47 -30.58 -12.11
CA SER A 4 6.69 -29.26 -11.56
C SER A 4 6.13 -28.11 -12.40
N SER A 5 5.77 -26.98 -11.76
CA SER A 5 6.34 -25.66 -12.12
C SER A 5 5.97 -24.53 -11.15
N ARG A 6 6.91 -24.25 -10.24
CA ARG A 6 7.48 -22.93 -9.95
C ARG A 6 6.53 -21.73 -9.82
N SER A 7 6.27 -21.34 -8.56
CA SER A 7 6.08 -19.93 -8.18
C SER A 7 7.23 -19.09 -8.71
N ARG A 8 6.94 -18.22 -9.67
CA ARG A 8 7.85 -17.16 -10.08
C ARG A 8 7.46 -15.89 -9.36
N ASN A 9 8.30 -15.51 -8.40
CA ASN A 9 8.46 -14.11 -8.01
C ASN A 9 8.82 -13.33 -9.30
N ARG A 10 7.90 -12.49 -9.76
CA ARG A 10 8.18 -11.46 -10.76
C ARG A 10 7.80 -10.15 -10.12
N SER A 11 8.80 -9.31 -9.90
CA SER A 11 8.68 -7.86 -9.91
C SER A 11 8.02 -7.44 -11.23
N SER A 12 6.71 -7.62 -11.31
CA SER A 12 5.87 -7.11 -12.40
C SER A 12 5.52 -5.69 -12.01
N SER A 13 6.15 -4.71 -12.66
CA SER A 13 5.66 -3.33 -12.66
C SER A 13 4.23 -3.36 -13.17
N ARG A 14 3.27 -3.33 -12.24
CA ARG A 14 1.84 -3.23 -12.54
C ARG A 14 1.54 -1.75 -12.75
N TYR A 15 0.65 -1.46 -13.70
CA TYR A 15 0.25 -0.11 -14.05
C TYR A 15 -1.21 0.07 -13.68
N ASP A 16 -1.49 0.77 -12.59
CA ASP A 16 -2.84 1.11 -12.15
C ASP A 16 -3.42 2.27 -12.99
N CYS A 17 -4.73 2.22 -13.21
CA CYS A 17 -5.45 3.38 -13.70
C CYS A 17 -5.78 4.30 -12.53
N ASP A 18 -5.40 5.56 -12.64
CA ASP A 18 -5.73 6.54 -11.61
C ASP A 18 -7.24 6.89 -11.59
N CYS A 19 -7.98 6.58 -12.65
CA CYS A 19 -9.41 6.92 -12.79
C CYS A 19 -10.35 5.76 -12.46
N CYS A 20 -9.83 4.53 -12.31
CA CYS A 20 -10.64 3.37 -11.93
C CYS A 20 -9.79 2.30 -11.25
N ALA A 21 -10.42 1.33 -10.56
CA ALA A 21 -9.70 0.30 -9.83
C ALA A 21 -9.03 -0.78 -10.73
N MET A 22 -8.86 -0.51 -12.04
CA MET A 22 -8.26 -1.45 -12.98
C MET A 22 -6.73 -1.42 -12.92
N THR A 23 -6.11 -2.59 -13.02
CA THR A 23 -4.65 -2.75 -13.02
C THR A 23 -4.22 -3.50 -14.27
N PHE A 24 -3.19 -2.98 -14.95
CA PHE A 24 -2.69 -3.49 -16.21
C PHE A 24 -1.27 -4.02 -16.08
N THR A 25 -0.92 -4.96 -16.94
CA THR A 25 0.41 -5.59 -16.97
C THR A 25 1.42 -4.82 -17.80
N ARG A 26 0.97 -3.88 -18.65
CA ARG A 26 1.79 -3.07 -19.56
C ARG A 26 1.28 -1.63 -19.60
N ARG A 27 2.19 -0.69 -19.79
CA ARG A 27 1.88 0.74 -19.85
C ARG A 27 1.08 1.09 -21.10
N GLU A 28 1.37 0.45 -22.23
CA GLU A 28 0.64 0.66 -23.50
C GLU A 28 -0.86 0.35 -23.35
N ILE A 29 -1.19 -0.77 -22.69
CA ILE A 29 -2.59 -1.18 -22.46
C ILE A 29 -3.30 -0.21 -21.51
N LEU A 30 -2.58 0.33 -20.52
CA LEU A 30 -3.15 1.39 -19.67
C LEU A 30 -3.45 2.67 -20.48
N TYR A 31 -2.58 3.05 -21.41
CA TYR A 31 -2.81 4.23 -22.26
C TYR A 31 -3.99 4.03 -23.21
N GLU A 32 -4.11 2.85 -23.83
CA GLU A 32 -5.27 2.50 -24.65
C GLU A 32 -6.56 2.45 -23.82
N HIS A 33 -6.52 1.85 -22.64
CA HIS A 33 -7.64 1.88 -21.70
C HIS A 33 -8.04 3.32 -21.35
N LYS A 34 -7.08 4.19 -21.02
CA LYS A 34 -7.36 5.60 -20.74
C LYS A 34 -7.91 6.31 -21.96
N ALA A 35 -7.40 6.00 -23.15
CA ALA A 35 -7.85 6.60 -24.39
C ALA A 35 -9.23 6.13 -24.82
N GLU A 36 -9.65 4.91 -24.50
CA GLU A 36 -10.93 4.33 -24.97
C GLU A 36 -12.02 4.36 -23.89
N ALA A 37 -11.71 3.96 -22.65
CA ALA A 37 -12.66 3.90 -21.54
C ALA A 37 -12.88 5.26 -20.87
N HIS A 38 -11.96 6.21 -21.09
CA HIS A 38 -12.06 7.59 -20.61
C HIS A 38 -12.00 8.59 -21.77
N ARG A 39 -12.33 8.15 -23.00
CA ARG A 39 -12.36 9.00 -24.20
C ARG A 39 -13.48 10.05 -24.05
N GLY A 40 -13.11 11.26 -23.71
CA GLY A 40 -13.96 12.44 -23.88
C GLY A 40 -14.61 13.04 -22.62
N GLN A 41 -14.59 12.41 -21.44
CA GLN A 41 -15.36 12.92 -20.29
C GLN A 41 -14.85 12.39 -18.93
N MET A 42 -13.56 12.50 -18.62
CA MET A 42 -13.06 12.25 -17.24
C MET A 42 -11.75 13.04 -17.02
N THR A 43 -11.75 14.35 -17.30
CA THR A 43 -10.50 15.16 -17.31
C THR A 43 -10.17 15.77 -15.97
N VAL A 44 -11.16 15.96 -15.09
CA VAL A 44 -10.97 16.66 -13.82
C VAL A 44 -10.87 15.66 -12.69
N ARG A 45 -9.71 15.66 -12.02
CA ARG A 45 -9.36 14.71 -10.96
C ARG A 45 -9.46 15.41 -9.62
N CYS A 46 -10.15 14.80 -8.66
CA CYS A 46 -10.07 15.24 -7.28
C CYS A 46 -8.66 15.02 -6.72
N GLU A 47 -8.02 16.06 -6.21
CA GLU A 47 -6.67 15.96 -5.64
C GLU A 47 -6.64 15.17 -4.32
N VAL A 48 -7.78 15.08 -3.64
CA VAL A 48 -7.90 14.47 -2.30
C VAL A 48 -8.11 12.95 -2.37
N CYS A 49 -8.98 12.47 -3.27
CA CYS A 49 -9.30 11.05 -3.38
C CYS A 49 -8.91 10.42 -4.72
N ARG A 50 -8.36 11.21 -5.66
CA ARG A 50 -7.92 10.78 -7.00
C ARG A 50 -9.03 10.30 -7.94
N LYS A 51 -10.30 10.35 -7.52
CA LYS A 51 -11.45 10.04 -8.37
C LYS A 51 -11.54 11.05 -9.54
N CYS A 52 -11.86 10.55 -10.73
CA CYS A 52 -12.05 11.36 -11.94
C CYS A 52 -13.55 11.67 -12.13
N PHE A 53 -13.85 12.83 -12.71
CA PHE A 53 -15.20 13.33 -12.98
C PHE A 53 -15.33 13.84 -14.40
N GLU A 54 -16.56 13.86 -14.94
CA GLU A 54 -16.81 14.19 -16.35
C GLU A 54 -16.50 15.66 -16.64
N ASP A 55 -16.75 16.54 -15.67
CA ASP A 55 -16.51 17.97 -15.75
C ASP A 55 -16.18 18.62 -14.37
N GLU A 56 -15.88 19.92 -14.39
CA GLU A 56 -15.56 20.70 -13.19
C GLU A 56 -16.77 20.89 -12.25
N ALA A 57 -18.00 20.85 -12.77
CA ALA A 57 -19.21 21.01 -11.95
C ALA A 57 -19.46 19.77 -11.09
N GLU A 58 -19.25 18.58 -11.65
CA GLU A 58 -19.28 17.32 -10.90
C GLU A 58 -18.16 17.23 -9.86
N LEU A 59 -16.94 17.65 -10.21
CA LEU A 59 -15.86 17.74 -9.22
C LEU A 59 -16.19 18.73 -8.10
N ALA A 60 -16.71 19.91 -8.43
CA ALA A 60 -17.09 20.92 -7.43
C ALA A 60 -18.22 20.42 -6.52
N ALA A 61 -19.17 19.63 -7.04
CA ALA A 61 -20.19 18.97 -6.24
C ALA A 61 -19.57 17.91 -5.31
N HIS A 62 -18.62 17.11 -5.81
CA HIS A 62 -17.91 16.11 -5.02
C HIS A 62 -17.03 16.71 -3.92
N ASP A 63 -16.35 17.83 -4.15
CA ASP A 63 -15.52 18.49 -3.14
C ASP A 63 -16.35 18.98 -1.92
N ARG A 64 -17.67 19.15 -2.10
CA ARG A 64 -18.59 19.43 -0.98
C ARG A 64 -18.75 18.22 -0.06
N GLU A 65 -18.64 17.01 -0.59
CA GLU A 65 -18.65 15.79 0.23
C GLU A 65 -17.40 15.71 1.10
N HIS A 66 -16.23 16.11 0.56
CA HIS A 66 -14.99 16.15 1.33
C HIS A 66 -15.06 17.14 2.50
N THR A 67 -15.59 18.34 2.27
CA THR A 67 -15.77 19.32 3.34
C THR A 67 -16.80 18.89 4.38
N ALA A 68 -17.86 18.16 3.97
CA ALA A 68 -18.84 17.58 4.90
C ALA A 68 -18.26 16.45 5.75
N ASP A 69 -17.53 15.51 5.13
CA ASP A 69 -16.85 14.42 5.83
C ASP A 69 -15.78 14.96 6.80
N GLU A 70 -14.97 15.95 6.37
CA GLU A 70 -13.97 16.56 7.25
C GLU A 70 -14.61 17.23 8.47
N ARG A 71 -15.76 17.89 8.28
CA ARG A 71 -16.53 18.51 9.37
C ARG A 71 -17.13 17.48 10.33
N ALA A 72 -17.42 16.27 9.85
CA ALA A 72 -17.85 15.13 10.66
C ALA A 72 -16.67 14.37 11.31
N GLY A 73 -15.44 14.82 11.12
CA GLY A 73 -14.24 14.14 11.58
C GLY A 73 -13.88 12.90 10.77
N ARG A 74 -14.47 12.70 9.58
CA ARG A 74 -14.19 11.60 8.67
C ARG A 74 -13.14 12.01 7.64
N CYS A 75 -12.20 11.10 7.35
CA CYS A 75 -11.25 11.26 6.28
C CYS A 75 -11.92 10.97 4.94
N SER A 76 -11.93 11.96 4.04
CA SER A 76 -12.41 11.84 2.67
C SER A 76 -11.62 10.87 1.80
N THR A 77 -10.34 10.64 2.09
CA THR A 77 -9.49 9.74 1.29
C THR A 77 -9.69 8.26 1.63
N CYS A 78 -10.01 7.90 2.88
CA CYS A 78 -10.11 6.49 3.30
C CYS A 78 -11.33 6.15 4.17
N GLY A 79 -12.21 7.11 4.44
CA GLY A 79 -13.42 6.93 5.24
C GLY A 79 -13.18 6.79 6.76
N ALA A 80 -11.94 6.86 7.24
CA ALA A 80 -11.64 6.70 8.66
C ALA A 80 -12.20 7.86 9.50
N GLN A 81 -12.85 7.57 10.63
CA GLN A 81 -13.45 8.56 11.51
C GLN A 81 -12.56 8.85 12.72
N PHE A 82 -12.44 10.13 13.08
CA PHE A 82 -11.55 10.62 14.12
C PHE A 82 -12.30 11.44 15.17
N PRO A 83 -11.88 11.37 16.45
CA PRO A 83 -12.55 12.05 17.56
C PRO A 83 -12.30 13.56 17.59
N SER A 84 -11.38 14.09 16.77
CA SER A 84 -11.11 15.53 16.68
C SER A 84 -10.53 15.92 15.33
N HIS A 85 -10.72 17.20 14.96
CA HIS A 85 -10.14 17.78 13.77
C HIS A 85 -8.60 17.70 13.76
N SER A 86 -7.96 17.88 14.92
CA SER A 86 -6.51 17.74 15.06
C SER A 86 -6.01 16.32 14.79
N ALA A 87 -6.79 15.29 15.16
CA ALA A 87 -6.46 13.90 14.86
C ALA A 87 -6.65 13.59 13.37
N LEU A 88 -7.73 14.09 12.77
CA LEU A 88 -7.97 13.99 11.32
C LEU A 88 -6.87 14.70 10.51
N ALA A 89 -6.46 15.91 10.89
CA ALA A 89 -5.40 16.65 10.22
C ALA A 89 -4.07 15.90 10.24
N LYS A 90 -3.70 15.30 11.39
CA LYS A 90 -2.52 14.42 11.49
C LYS A 90 -2.64 13.17 10.62
N HIS A 91 -3.83 12.60 10.54
CA HIS A 91 -4.09 11.45 9.68
C HIS A 91 -3.98 11.79 8.19
N ARG A 92 -4.45 12.96 7.74
CA ARG A 92 -4.34 13.38 6.33
C ARG A 92 -2.89 13.42 5.83
N LEU A 93 -1.94 13.71 6.71
CA LEU A 93 -0.51 13.65 6.39
C LEU A 93 -0.06 12.23 5.99
N THR A 94 -0.78 11.17 6.37
CA THR A 94 -0.46 9.80 5.96
C THR A 94 -0.83 9.49 4.51
N HIS A 95 -1.77 10.23 3.92
CA HIS A 95 -2.17 10.07 2.51
C HIS A 95 -1.28 10.87 1.56
N GLY A 96 -0.90 12.08 1.97
CA GLY A 96 -0.10 13.01 1.16
C GLY A 96 1.41 12.89 1.33
N SER A 97 1.91 12.10 2.28
CA SER A 97 3.34 11.82 2.36
C SER A 97 3.68 10.68 1.41
N PRO A 98 4.23 10.91 0.20
CA PRO A 98 5.08 9.87 -0.38
C PRO A 98 6.08 9.54 0.71
N ALA A 99 6.24 8.26 1.03
CA ALA A 99 7.24 7.88 1.99
C ALA A 99 8.61 8.31 1.47
N THR A 100 9.07 9.50 1.87
CA THR A 100 10.39 10.04 1.51
C THR A 100 11.49 9.21 2.14
N HIS A 101 11.14 8.50 3.22
CA HIS A 101 12.03 7.64 3.97
C HIS A 101 11.47 6.22 3.98
N SER A 102 12.05 5.35 3.15
CA SER A 102 11.72 3.92 3.11
C SER A 102 12.67 3.11 3.97
N CYS A 103 12.15 2.09 4.64
CA CYS A 103 12.98 1.14 5.35
C CYS A 103 13.65 0.17 4.36
N PRO A 104 15.00 0.09 4.32
CA PRO A 104 15.70 -0.81 3.40
C PRO A 104 15.51 -2.30 3.75
N GLN A 105 15.06 -2.63 4.98
CA GLN A 105 14.87 -4.02 5.41
C GLN A 105 13.47 -4.56 5.19
N CYS A 106 12.43 -3.72 5.19
CA CYS A 106 11.04 -4.18 5.07
C CYS A 106 10.16 -3.34 4.13
N ALA A 107 10.75 -2.41 3.38
CA ALA A 107 10.07 -1.51 2.44
C ALA A 107 8.96 -0.63 3.05
N LYS A 108 8.82 -0.60 4.39
CA LYS A 108 7.85 0.25 5.07
C LYS A 108 8.22 1.72 4.89
N GLY A 109 7.24 2.53 4.52
CA GLY A 109 7.39 3.95 4.25
C GLY A 109 7.10 4.84 5.45
N PHE A 110 7.86 5.92 5.60
CA PHE A 110 7.72 6.92 6.67
C PHE A 110 7.73 8.35 6.09
N SER A 111 6.93 9.23 6.69
CA SER A 111 6.84 10.64 6.34
C SER A 111 7.97 11.51 6.92
N HIS A 112 8.65 11.02 7.96
CA HIS A 112 9.71 11.77 8.65
C HIS A 112 10.92 10.89 8.97
N ALA A 113 12.12 11.45 8.84
CA ALA A 113 13.39 10.74 9.10
C ALA A 113 13.48 10.18 10.54
N HIS A 114 13.05 10.94 11.55
CA HIS A 114 13.08 10.48 12.95
C HIS A 114 12.19 9.22 13.17
N SER A 115 11.10 9.11 12.42
CA SER A 115 10.19 7.96 12.49
C SER A 115 10.82 6.72 11.85
N LEU A 116 11.56 6.89 10.74
CA LEU A 116 12.38 5.84 10.15
C LEU A 116 13.50 5.41 11.11
N THR A 117 14.24 6.34 11.72
CA THR A 117 15.32 6.03 12.67
C THR A 117 14.84 5.19 13.85
N ARG A 118 13.72 5.57 14.47
CA ARG A 118 13.09 4.79 15.55
C ARG A 118 12.65 3.41 15.07
N HIS A 119 12.13 3.31 13.85
CA HIS A 119 11.76 2.02 13.26
C HIS A 119 12.98 1.13 12.99
N LEU A 120 14.10 1.69 12.53
CA LEU A 120 15.37 0.97 12.34
C LEU A 120 15.95 0.47 13.66
N GLN A 121 15.73 1.18 14.77
CA GLN A 121 16.09 0.67 16.10
C GLN A 121 15.32 -0.61 16.45
N ASN A 122 14.06 -0.75 16.02
CA ASN A 122 13.32 -2.00 16.22
C ASN A 122 13.92 -3.15 15.41
N HIS A 123 14.39 -2.87 14.19
CA HIS A 123 15.15 -3.84 13.41
C HIS A 123 16.48 -4.24 14.07
N ALA A 124 17.21 -3.27 14.63
CA ALA A 124 18.44 -3.54 15.38
C ALA A 124 18.20 -4.37 16.65
N ARG A 125 17.02 -4.25 17.27
CA ARG A 125 16.59 -5.07 18.42
C ARG A 125 16.11 -6.47 18.03
N GLN A 126 15.86 -6.73 16.74
CA GLN A 126 15.49 -8.06 16.25
C GLN A 126 16.73 -8.84 15.83
N LEU A 127 17.36 -9.49 16.80
CA LEU A 127 18.63 -10.20 16.65
C LEU A 127 18.50 -11.49 15.83
N TYR A 128 17.31 -12.09 15.77
CA TYR A 128 17.12 -13.46 15.30
C TYR A 128 16.45 -13.49 13.93
N LYS A 129 17.23 -13.79 12.89
CA LYS A 129 16.76 -13.84 11.50
C LYS A 129 16.55 -15.27 11.03
N CYS A 130 15.41 -15.52 10.41
CA CYS A 130 15.13 -16.79 9.76
C CYS A 130 16.01 -16.94 8.51
N VAL A 131 16.81 -18.00 8.47
CA VAL A 131 17.69 -18.30 7.34
C VAL A 131 16.91 -18.63 6.07
N VAL A 132 15.70 -19.20 6.22
CA VAL A 132 14.83 -19.70 5.14
C VAL A 132 14.05 -18.57 4.46
N CYS A 133 13.29 -17.77 5.21
CA CYS A 133 12.39 -16.75 4.64
C CYS A 133 12.79 -15.30 4.99
N LYS A 134 13.92 -15.09 5.67
CA LYS A 134 14.45 -13.77 6.07
C LYS A 134 13.54 -12.96 7.01
N ALA A 135 12.49 -13.57 7.57
CA ALA A 135 11.71 -12.98 8.64
C ALA A 135 12.58 -12.74 9.89
N SER A 136 12.36 -11.62 10.57
CA SER A 136 13.08 -11.23 11.79
C SER A 136 12.22 -11.45 13.02
N PHE A 137 12.87 -11.80 14.14
CA PHE A 137 12.22 -12.03 15.43
C PHE A 137 12.96 -11.31 16.55
N ALA A 138 12.20 -10.87 17.56
CA ALA A 138 12.74 -10.18 18.73
C ALA A 138 13.47 -11.12 19.70
N ARG A 139 13.17 -12.42 19.65
CA ARG A 139 13.70 -13.43 20.58
C ARG A 139 14.02 -14.76 19.87
N ALA A 140 14.96 -15.52 20.42
CA ALA A 140 15.41 -16.80 19.87
C ALA A 140 14.29 -17.86 19.83
N ASP A 141 13.43 -17.89 20.86
CA ASP A 141 12.33 -18.85 20.97
C ASP A 141 11.26 -18.65 19.89
N GLN A 142 10.99 -17.39 19.51
CA GLN A 142 10.08 -17.05 18.43
C GLN A 142 10.63 -17.51 17.08
N LEU A 143 11.94 -17.33 16.86
CA LEU A 143 12.61 -17.87 15.69
C LEU A 143 12.57 -19.41 15.66
N ALA A 144 12.79 -20.07 16.79
CA ALA A 144 12.75 -21.53 16.88
C ALA A 144 11.36 -22.10 16.56
N GLN A 145 10.29 -21.51 17.12
CA GLN A 145 8.92 -21.87 16.79
C GLN A 145 8.60 -21.62 15.31
N HIS A 146 9.07 -20.50 14.76
CA HIS A 146 8.92 -20.21 13.35
C HIS A 146 9.67 -21.21 12.45
N LEU A 147 10.89 -21.63 12.80
CA LEU A 147 11.63 -22.66 12.06
C LEU A 147 10.90 -24.01 12.08
N ASN A 148 10.21 -24.35 13.17
CA ASN A 148 9.36 -25.54 13.22
C ASN A 148 8.21 -25.48 12.21
N SER A 149 7.67 -24.30 11.91
CA SER A 149 6.66 -24.16 10.85
C SER A 149 7.23 -24.48 9.45
N HIS A 150 8.49 -24.14 9.18
CA HIS A 150 9.16 -24.54 7.93
C HIS A 150 9.39 -26.06 7.87
N LEU A 151 9.77 -26.68 8.99
CA LEU A 151 9.97 -28.13 9.09
C LEU A 151 8.66 -28.91 8.98
N ALA A 152 7.56 -28.41 9.55
CA ALA A 152 6.23 -28.98 9.42
C ALA A 152 5.76 -28.96 7.95
N ASN A 153 6.06 -27.87 7.23
CA ASN A 153 5.82 -27.78 5.79
C ASN A 153 6.74 -28.70 4.97
N TYR A 154 7.99 -28.89 5.40
CA TYR A 154 8.93 -29.83 4.77
C TYR A 154 8.50 -31.30 4.92
N LYS A 155 7.90 -31.70 6.05
CA LYS A 155 7.35 -33.05 6.26
C LYS A 155 6.10 -33.36 5.42
N ARG A 156 5.37 -32.34 4.96
CA ARG A 156 4.24 -32.50 4.02
C ARG A 156 4.66 -32.60 2.54
N LEU A 157 5.93 -32.33 2.24
CA LEU A 157 6.48 -32.29 0.88
C LEU A 157 7.42 -33.46 0.57
N LYS A 158 7.59 -34.43 1.49
CA LYS A 158 8.22 -35.71 1.17
C LYS A 158 7.13 -36.75 0.82
N PRO A 159 7.22 -37.41 -0.35
CA PRO A 159 6.31 -38.49 -0.74
C PRO A 159 6.44 -39.72 0.16
#